data_AF-U5CYJ6-F1
#
_entry.id   AF-U5CYJ6-F1
#
_cell.length_a   1.000
_cell.length_b   1.000
_cell.length_c   1.000
_cell.angle_alpha   90.00
_cell.angle_beta   90.00
_cell.angle_gamma   90.00
#
_symmetry.space_group_name_H-M   'P 1'
#
loop_
_entity.id
_entity.type
_entity.pdbx_description
1 polymer ?
#
loop_
_entity_poly.entity_id
_entity_poly.type
_entity_poly.pdbx_seq_one_letter_code
_entity_poly.pdbx_strand_id
1 'polypeptide(L)'
;MSRFGPTEGDGHISTAAVGTLGYVDPEYHTQYTLNEKSDVYGFGIVLLELITGQPAIIINERKIHIVQYIVSELANGAIVRVVDPRLQGEYDIDLMWKAAKTALACTPDTAKQRPNMSTVISELRICIELEWSRLRGSRKEFKLSSTPTDSSNKEIEQAYDPLPR
;
A
#
# COMPACT_ATOMS: atom_id res chain seq x y z
N MET A 1 -37.95 -24.77 -24.50
CA MET A 1 -38.75 -25.98 -24.18
C MET A 1 -38.09 -27.18 -24.83
N SER A 2 -37.48 -28.07 -24.06
CA SER A 2 -37.75 -29.52 -24.05
C SER A 2 -36.76 -30.21 -23.11
N ARG A 3 -37.28 -31.05 -22.21
CA ARG A 3 -36.57 -31.81 -21.15
C ARG A 3 -36.44 -33.29 -21.55
N PHE A 4 -35.69 -34.04 -20.73
CA PHE A 4 -35.69 -35.49 -20.41
C PHE A 4 -34.26 -36.03 -20.50
N GLY A 5 -33.61 -36.61 -19.50
CA GLY A 5 -33.97 -37.11 -18.16
C GLY A 5 -32.70 -37.74 -17.52
N PRO A 6 -32.77 -38.33 -16.31
CA PRO A 6 -31.79 -38.13 -15.23
C PRO A 6 -30.75 -39.26 -15.06
N THR A 7 -29.63 -38.96 -14.39
CA THR A 7 -28.96 -39.91 -13.48
C THR A 7 -28.41 -39.15 -12.27
N GLU A 8 -28.93 -39.50 -11.10
CA GLU A 8 -28.35 -39.20 -9.79
C GLU A 8 -26.94 -39.78 -9.70
N GLY A 9 -26.03 -39.05 -9.08
CA GLY A 9 -24.64 -39.46 -8.93
C GLY A 9 -23.83 -38.41 -8.21
N ASP A 10 -24.11 -38.28 -6.91
CA ASP A 10 -23.30 -37.64 -5.87
C ASP A 10 -22.97 -36.14 -6.04
N GLY A 11 -23.74 -35.33 -5.31
CA GLY A 11 -23.49 -33.92 -5.14
C GLY A 11 -22.25 -33.68 -4.30
N HIS A 12 -21.08 -33.67 -4.92
CA HIS A 12 -20.02 -32.78 -4.48
C HIS A 12 -20.02 -31.58 -5.43
N ILE A 13 -20.77 -30.56 -5.05
CA ILE A 13 -20.55 -29.20 -5.55
C ILE A 13 -19.17 -28.82 -4.99
N SER A 14 -18.10 -29.25 -5.65
CA SER A 14 -16.80 -28.62 -5.49
C SER A 14 -16.99 -27.20 -6.00
N THR A 15 -17.25 -26.28 -5.09
CA THR A 15 -17.15 -24.84 -5.33
C THR A 15 -15.80 -24.61 -6.01
N ALA A 16 -15.82 -24.46 -7.33
CA ALA A 16 -14.64 -24.01 -8.07
C ALA A 16 -14.20 -22.72 -7.38
N ALA A 17 -12.99 -22.70 -6.84
CA ALA A 17 -12.48 -21.59 -6.06
C ALA A 17 -12.68 -20.29 -6.85
N VAL A 18 -13.68 -19.51 -6.46
CA VAL A 18 -13.99 -18.22 -7.06
C VAL A 18 -12.99 -17.24 -6.48
N GLY A 19 -11.82 -17.15 -7.11
CA GLY A 19 -10.76 -16.23 -6.73
C GLY A 19 -10.19 -15.54 -7.97
N THR A 20 -9.94 -14.24 -7.86
CA THR A 20 -9.21 -13.51 -8.90
C THR A 20 -7.78 -14.06 -8.98
N LEU A 21 -7.33 -14.41 -10.18
CA LEU A 21 -6.00 -14.98 -10.41
C LEU A 21 -4.92 -14.05 -9.81
N GLY A 22 -4.08 -14.59 -8.92
CA GLY A 22 -2.99 -13.85 -8.25
C GLY A 22 -3.29 -13.41 -6.80
N TYR A 23 -4.52 -13.58 -6.30
CA TYR A 23 -4.87 -13.24 -4.92
C TYR A 23 -5.18 -14.47 -4.05
N VAL A 24 -5.25 -15.63 -4.67
CA VAL A 24 -5.67 -16.86 -4.01
C VAL A 24 -4.54 -17.35 -3.11
N ASP A 25 -4.86 -17.51 -1.84
CA ASP A 25 -3.99 -18.12 -0.83
C ASP A 25 -3.56 -19.52 -1.29
N PRO A 26 -2.25 -19.80 -1.41
CA PRO A 26 -1.75 -21.10 -1.85
C PRO A 26 -2.11 -22.25 -0.89
N GLU A 27 -2.35 -21.97 0.40
CA GLU A 27 -2.76 -22.97 1.40
C GLU A 27 -4.28 -23.21 1.39
N TYR A 28 -5.07 -22.28 0.85
CA TYR A 28 -6.53 -22.46 0.68
C TYR A 28 -6.85 -23.67 -0.19
N HIS A 29 -6.03 -23.92 -1.21
CA HIS A 29 -6.13 -25.10 -2.07
C HIS A 29 -5.87 -26.43 -1.35
N THR A 30 -5.18 -26.39 -0.20
CA THR A 30 -4.75 -27.61 0.51
C THR A 30 -5.69 -27.99 1.66
N GLN A 31 -6.31 -27.01 2.33
CA GLN A 31 -7.14 -27.24 3.52
C GLN A 31 -8.62 -26.89 3.36
N TYR A 32 -9.03 -26.32 2.21
CA TYR A 32 -10.41 -25.88 1.93
C TYR A 32 -11.05 -24.96 2.99
N THR A 33 -10.24 -24.33 3.86
CA THR A 33 -10.70 -23.46 4.93
C THR A 33 -10.34 -22.02 4.63
N LEU A 34 -11.36 -21.20 4.35
CA LEU A 34 -11.25 -19.74 4.41
C LEU A 34 -11.02 -19.38 5.87
N ASN A 35 -9.83 -18.90 6.19
CA ASN A 35 -9.46 -18.48 7.54
C ASN A 35 -8.93 -17.03 7.51
N GLU A 36 -8.79 -16.41 8.68
CA GLU A 36 -8.26 -15.04 8.81
C GLU A 36 -6.91 -14.86 8.08
N LYS A 37 -6.11 -15.93 7.95
CA LYS A 37 -4.81 -15.89 7.26
C LYS A 37 -4.92 -15.83 5.75
N SER A 38 -6.01 -16.32 5.16
CA SER A 38 -6.30 -16.11 3.73
C SER A 38 -6.62 -14.64 3.45
N ASP A 39 -7.34 -13.97 4.36
CA ASP A 39 -7.60 -12.53 4.26
C ASP A 39 -6.30 -11.72 4.42
N VAL A 40 -5.42 -12.12 5.34
CA VAL A 40 -4.07 -11.53 5.49
C VAL A 40 -3.28 -11.64 4.18
N TYR A 41 -3.30 -12.82 3.54
CA TYR A 41 -2.61 -13.03 2.26
C TYR A 41 -3.16 -12.11 1.18
N GLY A 42 -4.47 -12.11 0.97
CA GLY A 42 -5.13 -11.25 -0.03
C GLY A 42 -4.87 -9.77 0.22
N PHE A 43 -4.90 -9.33 1.48
CA PHE A 43 -4.51 -7.97 1.87
C PHE A 43 -3.06 -7.65 1.52
N GLY A 44 -2.14 -8.59 1.77
CA GLY A 44 -0.74 -8.48 1.39
C GLY A 44 -0.57 -8.22 -0.11
N ILE A 45 -1.25 -9.01 -0.95
CA ILE A 45 -1.23 -8.83 -2.41
C ILE A 45 -1.72 -7.44 -2.80
N VAL A 46 -2.90 -7.02 -2.32
CA VAL A 46 -3.46 -5.69 -2.61
C VAL A 46 -2.50 -4.57 -2.19
N LEU A 47 -1.86 -4.70 -1.03
CA LEU A 47 -0.90 -3.71 -0.56
C LEU A 47 0.34 -3.64 -1.48
N LEU A 48 0.83 -4.77 -1.98
CA LEU A 48 1.91 -4.80 -2.98
C LEU A 48 1.48 -4.12 -4.29
N GLU A 49 0.25 -4.34 -4.75
CA GLU A 49 -0.28 -3.66 -5.93
C GLU A 49 -0.35 -2.14 -5.74
N LEU A 50 -0.78 -1.69 -4.57
CA LEU A 50 -0.82 -0.26 -4.23
C LEU A 50 0.58 0.36 -4.21
N ILE A 51 1.58 -0.33 -3.67
CA ILE A 51 2.96 0.15 -3.61
C ILE A 51 3.57 0.24 -5.01
N THR A 52 3.30 -0.75 -5.87
CA THR A 52 3.96 -0.89 -7.18
C THR A 52 3.21 -0.27 -8.34
N GLY A 53 1.90 -0.05 -8.18
CA GLY A 53 1.00 0.29 -9.28
C GLY A 53 0.84 -0.83 -10.31
N GLN A 54 1.27 -2.06 -9.99
CA GLN A 54 1.23 -3.23 -10.88
C GLN A 54 0.12 -4.21 -10.46
N PRO A 55 -0.45 -4.97 -11.40
CA PRO A 55 -1.39 -6.04 -11.06
C PRO A 55 -0.70 -7.22 -10.36
N ALA A 56 -1.47 -8.00 -9.59
CA ALA A 56 -1.00 -9.20 -8.89
C ALA A 56 -0.28 -10.22 -9.81
N ILE A 57 -0.70 -10.29 -11.08
CA ILE A 57 -0.01 -11.02 -12.15
C ILE A 57 0.51 -10.03 -13.19
N ILE A 58 1.83 -9.87 -13.24
CA ILE A 58 2.51 -9.01 -14.20
C ILE A 58 2.68 -9.81 -15.50
N ILE A 59 2.15 -9.28 -16.60
CA ILE A 59 2.18 -9.92 -17.91
C ILE A 59 3.15 -9.15 -18.81
N ASN A 60 4.37 -9.66 -18.95
CA ASN A 60 5.36 -9.21 -19.92
C ASN A 60 5.68 -10.37 -20.88
N GLU A 61 6.96 -10.64 -21.16
CA GLU A 61 7.41 -11.82 -21.92
C GLU A 61 6.98 -13.16 -21.28
N ARG A 62 6.79 -13.13 -19.95
CA ARG A 62 6.27 -14.23 -19.14
C ARG A 62 5.30 -13.69 -18.08
N LYS A 63 4.44 -14.56 -17.55
CA LYS A 63 3.59 -14.26 -16.38
C LYS A 63 4.43 -14.40 -15.11
N ILE A 64 4.53 -13.34 -14.32
CA ILE A 64 5.26 -13.34 -13.05
C ILE A 64 4.30 -12.89 -11.96
N HIS A 65 4.29 -13.60 -10.84
CA HIS A 65 3.53 -13.19 -9.66
C HIS A 65 4.19 -11.99 -8.99
N ILE A 66 3.41 -11.01 -8.53
CA ILE A 66 3.92 -9.76 -7.95
C ILE A 66 4.90 -10.00 -6.79
N VAL A 67 4.62 -11.01 -5.94
CA VAL A 67 5.51 -11.39 -4.83
C VAL A 67 6.89 -11.81 -5.34
N GLN A 68 6.95 -12.61 -6.40
CA GLN A 68 8.21 -13.08 -6.98
C GLN A 68 9.00 -11.91 -7.60
N TYR A 69 8.31 -11.01 -8.30
CA TYR A 69 8.92 -9.80 -8.85
C TYR A 69 9.57 -8.95 -7.74
N ILE A 70 8.81 -8.64 -6.68
CA ILE A 70 9.27 -7.76 -5.61
C ILE A 70 10.41 -8.39 -4.82
N VAL A 71 10.32 -9.67 -4.45
CA VAL A 71 11.42 -10.36 -3.75
C VAL A 71 12.73 -10.28 -4.54
N SER A 72 12.66 -10.45 -5.87
CA SER A 72 13.83 -10.32 -6.75
C SER A 72 14.39 -8.90 -6.76
N GLU A 73 13.55 -7.87 -6.85
CA GLU A 73 13.99 -6.48 -6.89
C GLU A 73 14.54 -5.98 -5.54
N LEU A 74 13.93 -6.40 -4.43
CA LEU A 74 14.39 -6.05 -3.08
C LEU A 74 15.70 -6.74 -2.72
N ALA A 75 15.96 -7.96 -3.20
CA ALA A 75 17.25 -8.62 -3.03
C ALA A 75 18.41 -7.84 -3.67
N ASN A 76 18.12 -7.05 -4.71
CA ASN A 76 19.07 -6.16 -5.37
C ASN A 76 19.18 -4.79 -4.68
N GLY A 77 18.50 -4.58 -3.55
CA GLY A 77 18.54 -3.33 -2.78
C GLY A 77 17.76 -2.16 -3.39
N ALA A 78 16.91 -2.40 -4.38
CA ALA A 78 16.37 -1.36 -5.23
C ALA A 78 14.86 -1.12 -5.04
N ILE A 79 14.43 -0.70 -3.84
CA ILE A 79 13.02 -0.38 -3.57
C ILE A 79 12.45 0.64 -4.57
N VAL A 80 13.25 1.60 -5.02
CA VAL A 80 12.84 2.63 -5.99
C VAL A 80 12.38 2.02 -7.33
N ARG A 81 12.87 0.83 -7.70
CA ARG A 81 12.44 0.11 -8.92
C ARG A 81 11.12 -0.65 -8.74
N VAL A 82 10.72 -0.87 -7.50
CA VAL A 82 9.48 -1.55 -7.13
C VAL A 82 8.33 -0.55 -7.05
N VAL A 83 8.59 0.64 -6.51
CA VAL A 83 7.57 1.64 -6.22
C VAL A 83 6.97 2.22 -7.49
N ASP A 84 5.66 2.50 -7.45
CA ASP A 84 4.92 3.09 -8.55
C ASP A 84 5.60 4.39 -9.06
N PRO A 85 6.05 4.41 -10.33
CA PRO A 85 6.69 5.60 -10.92
C PRO A 85 5.81 6.85 -10.88
N ARG A 86 4.48 6.70 -10.81
CA ARG A 86 3.52 7.80 -10.70
C ARG A 86 3.65 8.58 -9.40
N LEU A 87 4.29 8.02 -8.37
CA LEU A 87 4.60 8.73 -7.13
C LEU A 87 5.76 9.72 -7.28
N GLN A 88 6.53 9.68 -8.37
CA GLN A 88 7.56 10.67 -8.71
C GLN A 88 8.61 10.92 -7.61
N GLY A 89 8.85 9.95 -6.73
CA GLY A 89 9.79 10.09 -5.61
C GLY A 89 9.23 10.86 -4.41
N GLU A 90 7.96 11.23 -4.41
CA GLU A 90 7.28 11.96 -3.33
C GLU A 90 6.88 11.03 -2.16
N TYR A 91 7.84 10.24 -1.67
CA TYR A 91 7.66 9.31 -0.56
C TYR A 91 8.97 9.14 0.21
N ASP A 92 8.85 8.76 1.48
CA ASP A 92 10.01 8.36 2.27
C ASP A 92 10.46 6.94 1.91
N ILE A 93 11.75 6.78 1.58
CA ILE A 93 12.33 5.51 1.12
C ILE A 93 12.27 4.45 2.22
N ASP A 94 12.52 4.82 3.48
CA ASP A 94 12.56 3.89 4.61
C ASP A 94 11.15 3.44 4.98
N LEU A 95 10.17 4.36 4.97
CA LEU A 95 8.76 4.02 5.17
C LEU A 95 8.24 3.12 4.06
N MET A 96 8.65 3.36 2.82
CA MET A 96 8.25 2.52 1.69
C MET A 96 8.85 1.11 1.78
N TRP A 97 10.12 1.01 2.19
CA TRP A 97 10.74 -0.28 2.51
C TRP A 97 10.00 -1.02 3.61
N LYS A 98 9.59 -0.31 4.67
CA LYS A 98 8.84 -0.88 5.78
C LYS A 98 7.47 -1.38 5.31
N ALA A 99 6.73 -0.58 4.55
CA ALA A 99 5.44 -0.97 3.99
C ALA A 99 5.56 -2.21 3.07
N ALA A 100 6.57 -2.25 2.20
CA ALA A 100 6.83 -3.39 1.33
C ALA A 100 7.18 -4.67 2.11
N LYS A 101 8.00 -4.56 3.17
CA LYS A 101 8.30 -5.69 4.06
C LYS A 101 7.05 -6.18 4.80
N THR A 102 6.24 -5.27 5.32
CA THR A 102 4.96 -5.62 5.96
C THR A 102 4.04 -6.35 5.00
N ALA A 103 3.92 -5.87 3.76
CA ALA A 103 3.13 -6.52 2.73
C ALA A 103 3.66 -7.92 2.38
N LEU A 104 4.97 -8.07 2.18
CA LEU A 104 5.59 -9.37 1.91
C LEU A 104 5.43 -10.37 3.06
N ALA A 105 5.49 -9.91 4.31
CA ALA A 105 5.28 -10.76 5.48
C ALA A 105 3.88 -11.38 5.53
N CYS A 106 2.90 -10.79 4.85
CA CYS A 106 1.55 -11.34 4.69
C CYS A 106 1.46 -12.46 3.64
N THR A 107 2.44 -12.57 2.75
CA THR A 107 2.42 -13.45 1.57
C THR A 107 3.19 -14.78 1.64
N PRO A 108 3.75 -15.26 2.79
CA PRO A 108 4.25 -16.63 2.87
C PRO A 108 3.21 -17.67 2.48
N ASP A 109 3.66 -18.72 1.80
CA ASP A 109 2.79 -19.84 1.41
C ASP A 109 2.16 -20.53 2.64
N THR A 110 2.91 -20.59 3.75
CA THR A 110 2.43 -21.17 5.01
C THR A 110 1.73 -20.11 5.87
N ALA A 111 0.42 -20.27 6.10
CA ALA A 111 -0.46 -19.40 6.88
C ALA A 111 0.04 -19.11 8.30
N LYS A 112 0.69 -20.08 8.95
CA LYS A 112 1.28 -19.92 10.28
C LYS A 112 2.44 -18.92 10.33
N GLN A 113 3.11 -18.68 9.20
CA GLN A 113 4.19 -17.70 9.09
C GLN A 113 3.68 -16.28 8.86
N ARG A 114 2.40 -16.13 8.47
CA ARG A 114 1.78 -14.83 8.25
C ARG A 114 1.47 -14.16 9.60
N PRO A 115 1.63 -12.84 9.73
CA PRO A 115 1.24 -12.10 10.93
C PRO A 115 -0.29 -12.13 11.13
N ASN A 116 -0.74 -11.68 12.30
CA ASN A 116 -2.15 -11.39 12.52
C ASN A 116 -2.50 -10.02 11.92
N MET A 117 -3.75 -9.80 11.53
CA MET A 117 -4.16 -8.51 10.93
C MET A 117 -3.91 -7.32 11.87
N SER A 118 -4.02 -7.52 13.19
CA SER A 118 -3.70 -6.49 14.18
C SER A 118 -2.24 -6.02 14.10
N THR A 119 -1.30 -6.94 13.90
CA THR A 119 0.13 -6.62 13.71
C THR A 119 0.34 -5.84 12.40
N VAL A 120 -0.29 -6.29 11.31
CA VAL A 120 -0.21 -5.61 10.01
C VAL A 120 -0.71 -4.16 10.11
N ILE A 121 -1.88 -3.97 10.72
CA ILE A 121 -2.47 -2.63 10.94
C ILE A 121 -1.56 -1.76 11.80
N SER A 122 -0.98 -2.31 12.87
CA SER A 122 -0.06 -1.58 13.75
C SER A 122 1.16 -1.05 12.98
N GLU A 123 1.81 -1.89 12.18
CA GLU A 123 2.98 -1.50 11.38
C GLU A 123 2.64 -0.42 10.35
N LEU A 124 1.48 -0.54 9.68
CA LEU A 124 1.04 0.43 8.68
C LEU A 124 0.65 1.77 9.31
N ARG A 125 0.03 1.77 10.49
CA ARG A 125 -0.27 3.00 11.23
C ARG A 125 0.99 3.79 11.55
N ILE A 126 2.04 3.11 12.00
CA ILE A 126 3.35 3.74 12.24
C ILE A 126 3.87 4.39 10.95
N CYS A 127 3.80 3.69 9.82
CA CYS A 127 4.24 4.26 8.53
C CYS A 127 3.45 5.52 8.16
N ILE A 128 2.12 5.48 8.30
CA ILE A 128 1.23 6.60 7.98
C ILE A 128 1.51 7.81 8.90
N GLU A 129 1.66 7.57 10.20
CA GLU A 129 1.91 8.64 11.18
C GLU A 129 3.26 9.35 10.93
N LEU A 130 4.30 8.59 10.58
CA LEU A 130 5.61 9.14 10.22
C LEU A 130 5.53 9.92 8.91
N GLU A 131 4.84 9.39 7.90
CA GLU A 131 4.68 10.06 6.60
C GLU A 131 3.89 11.38 6.73
N TRP A 132 2.81 11.39 7.52
CA TRP A 132 2.08 12.63 7.82
C TRP A 132 2.93 13.63 8.60
N SER A 133 3.87 13.16 9.42
CA SER A 133 4.79 14.03 10.14
C SER A 133 5.83 14.65 9.18
N ARG A 134 6.37 13.87 8.24
CA ARG A 134 7.23 14.33 7.14
C ARG A 134 6.54 15.42 6.31
N LEU A 135 5.34 15.13 5.80
CA LEU A 135 4.58 16.07 4.96
C LEU A 135 4.22 17.38 5.69
N ARG A 136 3.91 17.31 6.99
CA ARG A 136 3.69 18.51 7.81
C ARG A 136 4.97 19.31 8.05
N GLY A 137 6.11 18.63 8.16
CA GLY A 137 7.44 19.24 8.25
C GLY A 137 7.80 20.00 6.98
N SER A 138 7.68 19.36 5.81
CA SER A 138 7.99 19.98 4.51
C SER A 138 7.13 21.22 4.21
N ARG A 139 5.86 21.25 4.65
CA ARG A 139 4.99 22.42 4.51
C ARG A 139 5.48 23.64 5.31
N LYS A 140 6.20 23.43 6.42
CA LYS A 140 6.76 24.53 7.22
C LYS A 140 8.03 25.10 6.62
N GLU A 141 8.89 24.28 6.01
CA GLU A 141 10.12 24.74 5.34
C GLU A 141 9.84 25.64 4.13
N PHE A 142 8.84 25.29 3.32
CA PHE A 142 8.45 26.11 2.15
C PHE A 142 7.94 27.52 2.52
N LYS A 143 7.48 27.72 3.77
CA LYS A 143 6.95 29.01 4.24
C LYS A 143 8.04 29.95 4.77
N LEU A 144 9.25 29.46 5.02
CA LEU A 144 10.39 30.26 5.50
C LEU A 144 11.27 30.78 4.36
N SER A 145 11.15 30.23 3.15
CA SER A 145 11.92 30.62 1.97
C SER A 145 11.30 31.76 1.13
N SER A 146 10.14 32.31 1.53
CA SER A 146 9.46 33.39 0.80
C SER A 146 9.29 34.66 1.65
N THR A 147 10.41 35.23 2.10
CA THR A 147 10.46 36.66 2.50
C THR A 147 11.49 37.36 1.62
N PRO A 148 11.10 38.31 0.74
CA PRO A 148 12.04 39.21 0.12
C PRO A 148 12.64 40.11 1.21
N THR A 149 13.95 40.06 1.35
CA THR A 149 14.73 41.09 2.04
C THR A 149 14.65 42.38 1.24
N ASP A 150 14.03 43.43 1.78
CA ASP A 150 14.57 44.77 1.62
C ASP A 150 14.32 45.61 2.87
N SER A 151 15.38 46.26 3.34
CA SER A 151 15.41 47.15 4.49
C SER A 151 15.75 48.54 3.99
N SER A 152 14.87 49.52 4.18
CA SER A 152 15.24 50.95 4.23
C SER A 152 14.11 51.81 4.82
N ASN A 153 14.36 52.30 6.05
CA ASN A 153 14.00 53.59 6.69
C ASN A 153 12.52 53.98 6.84
N LYS A 154 11.94 54.06 8.06
CA LYS A 154 12.11 54.97 9.23
C LYS A 154 11.48 56.37 9.09
N GLU A 155 10.56 56.62 10.04
CA GLU A 155 10.04 57.90 10.59
C GLU A 155 9.01 58.63 9.71
N ILE A 156 7.87 59.16 10.20
CA ILE A 156 7.66 60.03 11.37
C ILE A 156 6.25 59.83 11.97
N GLU A 157 6.18 59.91 13.30
CA GLU A 157 4.98 60.00 14.14
C GLU A 157 4.69 61.48 14.48
N GLN A 158 3.47 61.96 14.21
CA GLN A 158 2.82 63.17 14.78
C GLN A 158 1.44 63.33 14.12
N ALA A 159 0.31 63.76 14.71
CA ALA A 159 -0.20 63.93 16.07
C ALA A 159 -1.63 64.52 15.91
N TYR A 160 -2.55 64.23 16.85
CA TYR A 160 -3.81 64.97 17.16
C TYR A 160 -4.96 64.97 16.11
N ASP A 161 -6.26 64.81 16.41
CA ASP A 161 -7.08 64.85 17.66
C ASP A 161 -8.49 64.20 17.36
N PRO A 162 -9.34 63.83 18.36
CA PRO A 162 -10.50 62.95 18.21
C PRO A 162 -11.88 63.65 17.99
N LEU A 163 -12.85 62.84 17.50
CA LEU A 163 -14.35 62.79 17.57
C LEU A 163 -15.15 63.99 18.16
N PRO A 164 -16.43 64.31 17.78
CA PRO A 164 -17.60 63.39 17.59
C PRO A 164 -18.57 63.84 16.45
N ARG A 165 -19.74 63.25 16.10
CA ARG A 165 -20.83 62.51 16.76
C ARG A 165 -21.33 61.36 15.87
#